data_AF-A0ABD1DTR9-F1
#
_entry.id   AF-A0ABD1DTR9-F1
#
_cell.length_a   1.000
_cell.length_b   1.000
_cell.length_c   1.000
_cell.angle_alpha   90.00
_cell.angle_beta   90.00
_cell.angle_gamma   90.00
#
_symmetry.space_group_name_H-M   'P 1'
#
loop_
_entity.id
_entity.type
_entity.pdbx_description
1 polymer ?
#
loop_
_entity_poly.entity_id
_entity_poly.type
_entity_poly.pdbx_seq_one_letter_code
_entity_poly.pdbx_strand_id
1 'polypeptide(L)'
;MNRANRFDQLFNGIAIAVQQGSLLVSRSPFQRAVVMISVVGLMFLHVSYSAKIFSLIQAPLERIDSLSELLNSRFEVGGHDIPYNHFYLTGLFAFHAINSAVVHVISETFDETEKCYIRELQFVDSSDIYLAVQQNFTFREHFQVGLARIRETGVYKREYGMIRLEAKLNCVKGVDFQSLSFVDVRFAMELMGGGLVGALALLALEIIWERYHRSRLPVFEYVN
;
A
#
# COMPACT_ATOMS: atom_id res chain seq x y z
N MET A 1 38.41 -5.57 -40.33
CA MET A 1 38.19 -5.46 -38.86
C MET A 1 37.20 -4.31 -38.65
N ASN A 2 35.91 -4.63 -38.54
CA ASN A 2 34.79 -3.74 -38.89
C ASN A 2 34.67 -2.51 -37.98
N ARG A 3 34.50 -1.34 -38.61
CA ARG A 3 34.03 -0.12 -37.96
C ARG A 3 32.61 -0.41 -37.46
N ALA A 4 32.38 -0.41 -36.14
CA ALA A 4 31.06 -0.69 -35.57
C ALA A 4 30.01 0.25 -36.19
N ASN A 5 28.94 -0.31 -36.74
CA ASN A 5 27.89 0.47 -37.35
C ASN A 5 27.17 1.30 -36.29
N ARG A 6 26.55 2.42 -36.69
CA ARG A 6 25.79 3.28 -35.75
C ARG A 6 24.70 2.50 -35.00
N PHE A 7 24.12 1.49 -35.63
CA PHE A 7 23.14 0.60 -35.01
C PHE A 7 23.75 -0.26 -33.90
N ASP A 8 24.91 -0.86 -34.11
CA ASP A 8 25.57 -1.68 -33.09
C ASP A 8 25.93 -0.85 -31.84
N GLN A 9 26.32 0.41 -32.05
CA GLN A 9 26.59 1.35 -30.96
C GLN A 9 25.31 1.72 -30.19
N LEU A 10 24.19 1.90 -30.88
CA LEU A 10 22.88 2.16 -30.26
C LEU A 10 22.40 0.97 -29.42
N PHE A 11 22.46 -0.24 -29.97
CA PHE A 11 22.10 -1.47 -29.25
C PHE A 11 22.96 -1.69 -28.00
N ASN A 12 24.26 -1.41 -28.11
CA ASN A 12 25.16 -1.50 -26.97
C ASN A 12 24.83 -0.46 -25.88
N GLY A 13 24.40 0.74 -26.25
CA GLY A 13 23.90 1.75 -25.31
C GLY A 13 22.64 1.31 -24.57
N ILE A 14 21.68 0.69 -25.29
CA ILE A 14 20.46 0.13 -24.70
C ILE A 14 20.82 -1.00 -23.72
N ALA A 15 21.72 -1.91 -24.09
CA ALA A 15 22.15 -3.01 -23.24
C ALA A 15 22.81 -2.53 -21.94
N ILE A 16 23.60 -1.45 -22.00
CA ILE A 16 24.18 -0.78 -20.82
C ILE A 16 23.08 -0.16 -19.95
N ALA A 17 22.09 0.51 -20.55
CA ALA A 17 20.98 1.14 -19.82
C ALA A 17 20.13 0.12 -19.04
N VAL A 18 19.88 -1.06 -19.63
CA VAL A 18 19.14 -2.17 -19.01
C VAL A 18 20.06 -3.05 -18.13
N GLN A 19 21.34 -2.70 -17.99
CA GLN A 19 22.34 -3.42 -17.19
C GLN A 19 22.56 -4.88 -17.63
N GLN A 20 22.27 -5.22 -18.90
CA GLN A 20 22.48 -6.54 -19.48
C GLN A 20 23.92 -6.78 -19.97
N GLY A 21 24.81 -5.81 -19.74
CA GLY A 21 26.21 -5.84 -20.16
C GLY A 21 26.45 -5.16 -21.52
N SER A 22 27.71 -5.09 -21.94
CA SER A 22 28.15 -4.43 -23.18
C SER A 22 28.84 -5.44 -24.08
N LEU A 23 28.32 -5.64 -25.29
CA LEU A 23 28.89 -6.53 -26.32
C LEU A 23 30.08 -5.90 -27.05
N LEU A 24 30.13 -4.56 -27.14
CA LEU A 24 31.20 -3.84 -27.81
C LEU A 24 32.19 -3.26 -26.78
N VAL A 25 33.42 -3.77 -26.78
CA VAL A 25 34.50 -3.23 -25.94
C VAL A 25 35.12 -2.02 -26.66
N SER A 26 34.94 -0.84 -26.06
CA SER A 26 35.56 0.38 -26.59
C SER A 26 37.09 0.32 -26.51
N ARG A 27 37.75 0.71 -27.60
CA ARG A 27 39.22 0.71 -27.71
C ARG A 27 39.89 1.93 -27.06
N SER A 28 39.22 3.09 -27.02
CA SER A 28 39.82 4.30 -26.46
C SER A 28 39.65 4.40 -24.93
N PRO A 29 40.64 4.92 -24.19
CA PRO A 29 40.55 5.06 -22.73
C PRO A 29 39.44 6.03 -22.33
N PHE A 30 39.21 7.09 -23.11
CA PHE A 30 38.12 8.04 -22.90
C PHE A 30 36.74 7.37 -22.96
N GLN A 31 36.47 6.56 -23.98
CA GLN A 31 35.18 5.86 -24.08
C GLN A 31 34.99 4.83 -22.96
N ARG A 32 36.06 4.17 -22.51
CA ARG A 32 36.00 3.28 -21.35
C ARG A 32 35.64 4.04 -20.07
N ALA A 33 36.24 5.22 -19.85
CA ALA A 33 35.90 6.06 -18.72
C ALA A 33 34.43 6.51 -18.76
N VAL A 34 33.93 6.91 -19.94
CA VAL A 34 32.52 7.27 -20.13
C VAL A 34 31.59 6.09 -19.84
N VAL A 35 31.89 4.90 -20.36
CA VAL A 35 31.09 3.70 -20.09
C VAL A 35 31.12 3.35 -18.60
N MET A 36 32.28 3.39 -17.94
CA MET A 36 32.40 3.13 -16.51
C MET A 36 31.58 4.11 -15.67
N ILE A 37 31.67 5.41 -15.95
CA ILE A 37 30.88 6.44 -15.27
C ILE A 37 29.39 6.21 -15.50
N SER A 38 28.98 5.88 -16.73
CA SER A 38 27.58 5.63 -17.06
C SER A 38 27.01 4.41 -16.33
N VAL A 39 27.75 3.30 -16.25
CA VAL A 39 27.33 2.08 -15.55
C VAL A 39 27.20 2.33 -14.05
N VAL A 40 28.17 3.00 -13.44
CA VAL A 40 28.11 3.35 -12.02
C VAL A 40 26.91 4.27 -11.72
N GLY A 41 26.66 5.28 -12.56
CA GLY A 41 25.50 6.15 -12.44
C GLY A 41 24.16 5.40 -12.55
N LEU A 42 24.05 4.49 -13.53
CA LEU A 42 22.86 3.66 -13.72
C LEU A 42 22.64 2.68 -12.55
N MET A 43 23.71 2.17 -11.93
CA MET A 43 23.62 1.32 -10.73
C MET A 43 23.02 2.08 -9.55
N PHE A 44 23.48 3.31 -9.27
CA PHE A 44 22.89 4.14 -8.22
C PHE A 44 21.43 4.48 -8.50
N LEU A 45 21.10 4.79 -9.76
CA LEU A 45 19.73 5.10 -10.16
C LEU A 45 18.81 3.88 -9.98
N HIS A 46 19.27 2.69 -10.36
CA HIS A 46 18.52 1.44 -10.17
C HIS A 46 18.26 1.14 -8.69
N VAL A 47 19.28 1.30 -7.82
CA VAL A 47 19.14 1.10 -6.37
C VAL A 47 18.15 2.11 -5.77
N SER A 48 18.25 3.39 -6.14
CA SER A 48 17.34 4.45 -5.67
C SER A 48 15.90 4.21 -6.13
N TYR A 49 15.70 3.85 -7.40
CA TYR A 49 14.39 3.56 -7.97
C TYR A 49 13.74 2.34 -7.30
N SER A 50 14.49 1.25 -7.12
CA SER A 50 14.00 0.02 -6.47
C SER A 50 13.58 0.28 -5.01
N ALA A 51 14.36 1.06 -4.26
CA ALA A 51 14.01 1.46 -2.91
C ALA A 51 12.74 2.33 -2.86
N LYS A 52 12.57 3.23 -3.84
CA LYS A 52 11.38 4.10 -3.90
C LYS A 52 10.11 3.31 -4.23
N ILE A 53 10.16 2.37 -5.18
CA ILE A 53 9.04 1.47 -5.46
C ILE A 53 8.63 0.72 -4.21
N PHE A 54 9.60 0.11 -3.51
CA PHE A 54 9.33 -0.65 -2.30
C PHE A 54 8.63 0.22 -1.24
N SER A 55 9.10 1.46 -1.05
CA SER A 55 8.47 2.41 -0.12
C SER A 55 7.05 2.83 -0.49
N LEU A 56 6.72 2.83 -1.79
CA LEU A 56 5.39 3.20 -2.28
C LEU A 56 4.41 2.04 -2.18
N ILE A 57 4.86 0.84 -2.51
CA ILE A 57 4.05 -0.39 -2.39
C ILE A 57 3.72 -0.69 -0.93
N GLN A 58 4.68 -0.50 -0.03
CA GLN A 58 4.49 -0.75 1.40
C GLN A 58 3.80 0.42 2.13
N ALA A 59 3.49 1.52 1.43
CA ALA A 59 2.75 2.62 2.04
C ALA A 59 1.29 2.18 2.27
N PRO A 60 0.75 2.30 3.49
CA PRO A 60 -0.65 1.96 3.74
C PRO A 60 -1.57 2.84 2.87
N LEU A 61 -2.57 2.21 2.23
CA LEU A 61 -3.53 2.88 1.35
C LEU A 61 -4.37 3.94 2.08
N GLU A 62 -4.97 4.83 1.28
CA GLU A 62 -5.64 6.07 1.70
C GLU A 62 -6.52 5.94 2.95
N ARG A 63 -6.29 6.90 3.83
CA ARG A 63 -6.71 6.97 5.22
C ARG A 63 -8.10 7.60 5.30
N ILE A 64 -9.08 6.89 5.86
CA ILE A 64 -10.37 7.48 6.27
C ILE A 64 -10.17 8.11 7.63
N ASP A 65 -10.19 9.45 7.69
CA ASP A 65 -9.95 10.22 8.92
C ASP A 65 -11.20 10.90 9.46
N SER A 66 -12.27 10.95 8.67
CA SER A 66 -13.50 11.65 9.02
C SER A 66 -14.74 10.76 8.98
N LEU A 67 -15.71 11.09 9.83
CA LEU A 67 -17.02 10.44 9.82
C LEU A 67 -17.71 10.62 8.46
N SER A 68 -17.48 11.75 7.77
CA SER A 68 -18.01 12.01 6.42
C SER A 68 -17.43 11.08 5.35
N GLU A 69 -16.12 10.81 5.40
CA GLU A 69 -15.49 9.85 4.48
C GLU A 69 -15.96 8.43 4.77
N LEU A 70 -16.16 8.09 6.04
CA LEU A 70 -16.69 6.80 6.44
C LEU A 70 -18.14 6.60 5.97
N LEU A 71 -18.99 7.62 6.10
CA LEU A 71 -20.38 7.59 5.63
C LEU A 71 -20.50 7.44 4.11
N ASN A 72 -19.56 8.02 3.36
CA ASN A 72 -19.54 7.92 1.90
C ASN A 72 -18.83 6.65 1.38
N SER A 73 -18.20 5.89 2.29
CA SER A 73 -17.52 4.64 1.96
C SER A 73 -18.50 3.48 1.82
N ARG A 74 -18.10 2.42 1.10
CA ARG A 74 -18.91 1.19 0.87
C ARG A 74 -18.61 0.07 1.87
N PHE A 75 -18.19 0.37 3.10
CA PHE A 75 -17.90 -0.66 4.10
C PHE A 75 -19.20 -1.27 4.66
N GLU A 76 -19.15 -2.21 5.61
CA GLU A 76 -20.33 -2.79 6.28
C GLU A 76 -20.17 -2.60 7.81
N VAL A 77 -21.24 -2.21 8.53
CA VAL A 77 -21.21 -2.12 10.02
C VAL A 77 -21.37 -3.51 10.60
N GLY A 78 -20.46 -3.89 11.50
CA GLY A 78 -20.79 -4.80 12.59
C GLY A 78 -20.98 -4.00 13.88
N GLY A 79 -21.86 -4.39 14.77
CA GLY A 79 -21.99 -3.73 16.08
C GLY A 79 -22.45 -4.73 17.12
N HIS A 80 -22.13 -4.46 18.39
CA HIS A 80 -22.77 -5.23 19.46
C HIS A 80 -24.27 -4.92 19.44
N ASP A 81 -25.10 -5.96 19.52
CA ASP A 81 -26.56 -5.83 19.46
C ASP A 81 -27.08 -5.24 20.77
N ILE A 82 -27.18 -3.91 20.79
CA ILE A 82 -27.81 -3.13 21.86
C ILE A 82 -28.84 -2.19 21.25
N PRO A 83 -29.96 -1.90 21.95
CA PRO A 83 -31.09 -1.16 21.39
C PRO A 83 -30.71 0.20 20.79
N TYR A 84 -29.75 0.90 21.42
CA TYR A 84 -29.28 2.21 20.94
C TYR A 84 -28.51 2.12 19.63
N ASN A 85 -27.69 1.08 19.44
CA ASN A 85 -26.91 0.89 18.22
C ASN A 85 -27.80 0.71 16.99
N HIS A 86 -28.97 0.09 17.16
CA HIS A 86 -29.93 -0.03 16.07
C HIS A 86 -30.43 1.34 15.56
N PHE A 87 -30.60 2.33 16.45
CA PHE A 87 -31.03 3.68 16.05
C PHE A 87 -29.91 4.51 15.41
N TYR A 88 -28.67 4.35 15.88
CA TYR A 88 -27.55 5.16 15.39
C TYR A 88 -26.87 4.56 14.16
N LEU A 89 -26.93 3.24 13.95
CA LEU A 89 -26.15 2.55 12.91
C LEU A 89 -26.97 2.21 11.66
N THR A 90 -28.24 2.59 11.57
CA THR A 90 -29.05 2.46 10.34
C THR A 90 -28.49 3.38 9.24
N GLY A 91 -27.57 2.86 8.42
CA GLY A 91 -26.97 3.57 7.28
C GLY A 91 -25.48 3.91 7.42
N LEU A 92 -24.83 3.48 8.50
CA LEU A 92 -23.37 3.59 8.66
C LEU A 92 -22.66 2.29 8.27
N PHE A 93 -21.33 2.35 8.16
CA PHE A 93 -20.48 1.28 7.64
C PHE A 93 -19.19 1.00 8.49
N ALA A 94 -19.24 1.01 9.84
CA ALA A 94 -18.12 0.69 10.76
C ALA A 94 -18.49 0.03 12.10
N PHE A 95 -17.51 -0.57 12.79
CA PHE A 95 -17.72 -1.15 14.13
C PHE A 95 -17.77 -0.11 15.25
N HIS A 96 -18.88 -0.09 16.00
CA HIS A 96 -19.10 0.82 17.12
C HIS A 96 -19.20 0.07 18.46
N ALA A 97 -18.31 0.43 19.39
CA ALA A 97 -18.32 -0.06 20.76
C ALA A 97 -17.52 0.87 21.70
N ILE A 98 -17.60 0.61 23.00
CA ILE A 98 -16.90 1.37 24.04
C ILE A 98 -15.39 1.14 23.89
N ASN A 99 -14.65 2.23 23.70
CA ASN A 99 -13.21 2.20 23.45
C ASN A 99 -12.44 1.33 24.48
N SER A 100 -12.67 1.53 25.79
CA SER A 100 -11.96 0.81 26.84
C SER A 100 -12.14 -0.71 26.78
N ALA A 101 -13.35 -1.18 26.46
CA ALA A 101 -13.63 -2.61 26.33
C ALA A 101 -13.02 -3.19 25.05
N VAL A 102 -13.13 -2.47 23.93
CA VAL A 102 -12.61 -2.89 22.63
C VAL A 102 -11.09 -3.01 22.67
N VAL A 103 -10.42 -2.02 23.26
CA VAL A 103 -8.96 -2.01 23.35
C VAL A 103 -8.45 -3.20 24.15
N HIS A 104 -9.11 -3.55 25.26
CA HIS A 104 -8.74 -4.74 26.02
C HIS A 104 -8.83 -6.01 25.17
N VAL A 105 -9.98 -6.24 24.53
CA VAL A 105 -10.19 -7.43 23.68
C VAL A 105 -9.18 -7.47 22.53
N ILE A 106 -8.98 -6.35 21.83
CA ILE A 106 -8.03 -6.25 20.73
C ILE A 106 -6.60 -6.53 21.21
N SER A 107 -6.23 -6.01 22.38
CA SER A 107 -4.89 -6.20 22.92
C SER A 107 -4.56 -7.66 23.22
N GLU A 108 -5.56 -8.47 23.59
CA GLU A 108 -5.45 -9.90 23.86
C GLU A 108 -5.60 -10.78 22.60
N THR A 109 -6.32 -10.31 21.58
CA THR A 109 -6.68 -11.12 20.41
C THR A 109 -5.82 -10.86 19.18
N PHE A 110 -5.31 -9.63 18.98
CA PHE A 110 -4.51 -9.24 17.82
C PHE A 110 -3.02 -9.20 18.12
N ASP A 111 -2.19 -9.45 17.11
CA ASP A 111 -0.74 -9.28 17.23
C ASP A 111 -0.32 -7.80 17.29
N GLU A 112 0.87 -7.52 17.84
CA GLU A 112 1.41 -6.16 18.00
C GLU A 112 1.52 -5.38 16.69
N THR A 113 1.74 -6.08 15.58
CA THR A 113 1.81 -5.50 14.23
C THR A 113 0.43 -5.18 13.66
N GLU A 114 -0.53 -6.10 13.86
CA GLU A 114 -1.91 -5.97 13.40
C GLU A 114 -2.63 -4.80 14.06
N LYS A 115 -2.31 -4.54 15.34
CA LYS A 115 -2.79 -3.38 16.11
C LYS A 115 -2.56 -2.04 15.40
N CYS A 116 -1.48 -1.89 14.62
CA CYS A 116 -1.20 -0.64 13.89
C CYS A 116 -2.14 -0.39 12.69
N TYR A 117 -2.82 -1.42 12.18
CA TYR A 117 -3.78 -1.27 11.07
C TYR A 117 -5.16 -0.83 11.55
N ILE A 118 -5.45 -0.99 12.83
CA ILE A 118 -6.73 -0.58 13.41
C ILE A 118 -6.78 0.94 13.52
N ARG A 119 -7.92 1.51 13.11
CA ARG A 119 -8.20 2.94 13.20
C ARG A 119 -9.39 3.19 14.10
N GLU A 120 -9.19 4.11 15.03
CA GLU A 120 -10.24 4.62 15.89
C GLU A 120 -10.79 5.92 15.31
N LEU A 121 -12.11 6.00 15.17
CA LEU A 121 -12.83 7.22 14.85
C LEU A 121 -13.72 7.61 16.03
N GLN A 122 -13.59 8.84 16.53
CA GLN A 122 -14.45 9.32 17.60
C GLN A 122 -15.83 9.71 17.03
N PHE A 123 -16.87 8.94 17.42
CA PHE A 123 -18.25 9.18 16.98
C PHE A 123 -19.03 10.05 17.98
N VAL A 124 -18.99 9.70 19.27
CA VAL A 124 -19.66 10.43 20.36
C VAL A 124 -18.71 10.52 21.55
N ASP A 125 -18.49 11.74 22.04
CA ASP A 125 -17.72 11.99 23.28
C ASP A 125 -18.71 12.36 24.39
N SER A 126 -19.47 11.39 24.88
CA SER A 126 -20.37 11.56 26.02
C SER A 126 -19.86 10.70 27.17
N SER A 127 -19.09 11.32 28.06
CA SER A 127 -18.48 10.63 29.20
C SER A 127 -19.31 10.78 30.49
N ASP A 128 -20.46 11.47 30.45
CA ASP A 128 -21.24 11.74 31.65
C ASP A 128 -21.78 10.48 32.33
N ILE A 129 -21.28 10.20 33.54
CA ILE A 129 -21.79 9.12 34.38
C ILE A 129 -23.13 9.55 34.97
N TYR A 130 -24.11 8.66 34.83
CA TYR A 130 -25.40 8.75 35.51
C TYR A 130 -25.62 7.46 36.29
N LEU A 131 -26.07 7.59 37.53
CA LEU A 131 -26.52 6.46 38.34
C LEU A 131 -28.03 6.35 38.21
N ALA A 132 -28.50 5.22 37.67
CA ALA A 132 -29.92 4.89 37.65
C ALA A 132 -30.34 4.49 39.06
N VAL A 133 -31.36 5.17 39.60
CA VAL A 133 -31.97 4.86 40.90
C VAL A 133 -33.47 4.67 40.72
N GLN A 134 -34.10 3.92 41.63
CA GLN A 134 -35.56 3.80 41.66
C GLN A 134 -36.21 5.18 41.83
N GLN A 135 -37.36 5.43 41.20
CA GLN A 135 -38.03 6.74 41.23
C GLN A 135 -38.23 7.31 42.64
N ASN A 136 -38.60 6.47 43.62
CA ASN A 136 -38.89 6.87 45.00
C ASN A 136 -37.76 6.53 45.99
N PHE A 137 -36.51 6.53 45.54
CA PHE A 137 -35.39 6.18 46.38
C PHE A 137 -35.03 7.28 47.38
N THR A 138 -35.04 6.96 48.68
CA THR A 138 -34.85 7.90 49.81
C THR A 138 -33.56 8.72 49.74
N PHE A 139 -32.47 8.14 49.21
CA PHE A 139 -31.16 8.80 49.19
C PHE A 139 -30.80 9.43 47.84
N ARG A 140 -31.77 9.63 46.93
CA ARG A 140 -31.51 10.16 45.58
C ARG A 140 -30.68 11.46 45.59
N GLU A 141 -31.00 12.40 46.48
CA GLU A 141 -30.27 13.67 46.61
C GLU A 141 -28.81 13.46 47.05
N HIS A 142 -28.56 12.53 47.98
CA HIS A 142 -27.21 12.23 48.43
C HIS A 142 -26.35 11.67 47.30
N PHE A 143 -26.90 10.80 46.47
CA PHE A 143 -26.20 10.30 45.28
C PHE A 143 -25.94 11.41 44.24
N GLN A 144 -26.90 12.32 44.03
CA GLN A 144 -26.73 13.45 43.11
C GLN A 144 -25.62 14.40 43.56
N VAL A 145 -25.62 14.80 44.84
CA VAL A 145 -24.58 15.66 45.41
C VAL A 145 -23.22 14.96 45.41
N GLY A 146 -23.19 13.65 45.71
CA GLY A 146 -21.97 12.85 45.64
C GLY A 146 -21.37 12.83 44.23
N LEU A 147 -22.17 12.58 43.20
CA LEU A 147 -21.76 12.63 41.80
C LEU A 147 -21.27 14.02 41.38
N ALA A 148 -21.97 15.07 41.79
CA ALA A 148 -21.57 16.45 41.52
C ALA A 148 -20.18 16.75 42.13
N ARG A 149 -19.96 16.36 43.39
CA ARG A 149 -18.66 16.52 44.06
C ARG A 149 -17.56 15.74 43.36
N ILE A 150 -17.81 14.52 42.90
CA ILE A 150 -16.81 13.71 42.15
C ILE A 150 -16.44 14.39 40.82
N ARG A 151 -17.39 15.07 40.16
CA ARG A 151 -17.14 15.88 38.96
C ARG A 151 -16.35 17.15 39.28
N GLU A 152 -16.77 17.91 40.29
CA GLU A 152 -16.17 19.22 40.65
C GLU A 152 -14.75 19.07 41.20
N THR A 153 -14.48 18.03 41.97
CA THR A 153 -13.14 17.73 42.50
C THR A 153 -12.16 17.25 41.44
N GLY A 154 -12.62 16.98 40.22
CA GLY A 154 -11.79 16.47 39.13
C GLY A 154 -11.41 14.99 39.25
N VAL A 155 -11.90 14.28 40.28
CA VAL A 155 -11.70 12.83 40.44
C VAL A 155 -12.25 12.09 39.22
N TYR A 156 -13.45 12.47 38.77
CA TYR A 156 -14.03 11.93 37.54
C TYR A 156 -13.10 12.08 36.33
N LYS A 157 -12.57 13.29 36.12
CA LYS A 157 -11.69 13.61 34.99
C LYS A 157 -10.37 12.84 35.06
N ARG A 158 -9.84 12.61 36.27
CA ARG A 158 -8.64 11.80 36.49
C ARG A 158 -8.87 10.35 36.10
N GLU A 159 -9.92 9.71 36.62
CA GLU A 159 -10.24 8.31 36.32
C GLU A 159 -10.53 8.12 34.83
N TYR A 160 -11.33 9.02 34.22
CA TYR A 160 -11.58 9.01 32.77
C TYR A 160 -10.28 9.15 31.97
N GLY A 161 -9.39 10.05 32.40
CA GLY A 161 -8.06 10.22 31.81
C GLY A 161 -7.18 8.98 31.92
N MET A 162 -7.16 8.31 33.08
CA MET A 162 -6.38 7.07 33.27
C MET A 162 -6.89 5.95 32.38
N ILE A 163 -8.20 5.70 32.36
CA ILE A 163 -8.80 4.67 31.51
C ILE A 163 -8.50 4.94 30.04
N ARG A 164 -8.55 6.20 29.59
CA ARG A 164 -8.23 6.57 28.20
C ARG A 164 -6.74 6.41 27.87
N LEU A 165 -5.85 6.66 28.83
CA LEU A 165 -4.42 6.45 28.64
C LEU A 165 -4.07 4.96 28.54
N GLU A 166 -4.74 4.12 29.32
CA GLU A 166 -4.61 2.66 29.25
C GLU A 166 -5.28 2.08 28.00
N ALA A 167 -6.36 2.70 27.53
CA ALA A 167 -7.06 2.30 26.31
C ALA A 167 -6.35 2.77 25.02
N LYS A 168 -5.06 3.13 25.11
CA LYS A 168 -4.25 3.35 23.91
C LYS A 168 -3.61 2.04 23.47
N LEU A 169 -3.91 1.61 22.25
CA LEU A 169 -3.21 0.49 21.61
C LEU A 169 -1.72 0.85 21.48
N ASN A 170 -0.87 0.11 22.20
CA ASN A 170 0.54 0.05 21.90
C ASN A 170 0.68 -0.79 20.64
N CYS A 171 1.35 -0.25 19.64
CA CYS A 171 1.58 -0.96 18.40
C CYS A 171 3.06 -0.81 18.05
N VAL A 172 3.70 -1.93 17.73
CA VAL A 172 5.08 -1.97 17.29
C VAL A 172 5.03 -2.02 15.77
N LYS A 173 5.59 -1.00 15.11
CA LYS A 173 5.77 -1.04 13.66
C LYS A 173 6.81 -2.11 13.31
N GLY A 174 6.34 -3.35 13.20
CA GLY A 174 7.10 -4.43 12.60
C GLY A 174 7.34 -4.13 11.12
N VAL A 175 8.38 -4.75 10.56
CA VAL A 175 8.53 -4.87 9.11
C VAL A 175 7.52 -5.90 8.63
N ASP A 176 6.25 -5.52 8.57
CA ASP A 176 5.24 -6.40 8.00
C ASP A 176 5.45 -6.46 6.48
N PHE A 177 5.71 -7.66 5.99
CA PHE A 177 5.91 -7.93 4.58
C PHE A 177 4.55 -8.16 3.97
N GLN A 178 3.90 -7.09 3.51
CA GLN A 178 2.68 -7.24 2.74
C GLN A 178 3.00 -7.98 1.45
N SER A 179 2.49 -9.21 1.33
CA SER A 179 2.68 -10.03 0.14
C SER A 179 2.07 -9.32 -1.06
N LEU A 180 2.88 -9.13 -2.11
CA LEU A 180 2.42 -8.54 -3.36
C LEU A 180 1.43 -9.48 -4.07
N SER A 181 0.31 -8.92 -4.51
CA SER A 181 -0.67 -9.64 -5.32
C SER A 181 -0.37 -9.45 -6.82
N PHE A 182 -0.86 -10.38 -7.65
CA PHE A 182 -0.76 -10.26 -9.12
C PHE A 182 -1.42 -8.99 -9.67
N VAL A 183 -2.37 -8.42 -8.93
CA VAL A 183 -3.04 -7.17 -9.30
C VAL A 183 -2.06 -5.99 -9.23
N ASP A 184 -1.14 -5.99 -8.26
CA ASP A 184 -0.19 -4.88 -8.04
C ASP A 184 0.87 -4.82 -9.15
N VAL A 185 1.22 -5.98 -9.72
CA VAL A 185 2.26 -6.12 -10.77
C VAL A 185 1.64 -6.26 -12.17
N ARG A 186 0.32 -6.08 -12.29
CA ARG A 186 -0.43 -6.30 -13.52
C ARG A 186 0.15 -5.56 -14.73
N PHE A 187 0.48 -4.27 -14.55
CA PHE A 187 1.04 -3.44 -15.62
C PHE A 187 2.37 -4.01 -16.17
N ALA A 188 3.27 -4.45 -15.28
CA ALA A 188 4.54 -5.02 -15.69
C ALA A 188 4.37 -6.35 -16.45
N MET A 189 3.44 -7.19 -16.01
CA MET A 189 3.10 -8.44 -16.69
C MET A 189 2.50 -8.20 -18.08
N GLU A 190 1.60 -7.23 -18.21
CA GLU A 190 1.02 -6.84 -19.50
C GLU A 190 2.08 -6.29 -20.45
N LEU A 191 3.02 -5.49 -19.96
CA LEU A 191 4.12 -4.95 -20.76
C LEU A 191 5.07 -6.06 -21.26
N MET A 192 5.48 -6.99 -20.38
CA MET A 192 6.32 -8.13 -20.76
C MET A 192 5.61 -9.05 -21.77
N GLY A 193 4.35 -9.38 -21.50
CA GLY A 193 3.53 -10.19 -22.40
C GLY A 193 3.36 -9.53 -23.77
N GLY A 194 3.04 -8.24 -23.80
CA GLY A 194 2.93 -7.46 -25.02
C GLY A 194 4.24 -7.40 -25.82
N GLY A 195 5.37 -7.23 -25.14
CA GLY A 195 6.71 -7.26 -25.76
C GLY A 195 7.03 -8.60 -26.41
N LEU A 196 6.73 -9.71 -25.75
CA LEU A 196 6.95 -11.05 -26.28
C LEU A 196 6.08 -11.31 -27.53
N VAL A 197 4.79 -10.96 -27.46
CA VAL A 197 3.86 -11.10 -28.60
C VAL A 197 4.32 -10.25 -29.78
N GLY A 198 4.74 -9.00 -29.53
CA GLY A 198 5.29 -8.12 -30.55
C GLY A 198 6.55 -8.67 -31.22
N ALA A 199 7.48 -9.24 -30.44
CA ALA A 199 8.68 -9.87 -30.96
C ALA A 199 8.36 -11.09 -31.86
N LEU A 200 7.42 -11.94 -31.44
CA LEU A 200 6.96 -13.07 -32.24
C LEU A 200 6.26 -12.63 -33.53
N ALA A 201 5.48 -11.55 -33.49
CA ALA A 201 4.85 -10.98 -34.67
C ALA A 201 5.87 -10.41 -35.66
N LEU A 202 6.88 -9.69 -35.19
CA LEU A 202 7.97 -9.19 -36.06
C LEU A 202 8.75 -10.35 -36.69
N LEU A 203 9.06 -11.39 -35.92
CA LEU A 203 9.72 -12.60 -36.44
C LEU A 203 8.87 -13.29 -37.51
N ALA A 204 7.56 -13.41 -37.28
CA ALA A 204 6.64 -13.99 -38.27
C ALA A 204 6.59 -13.13 -39.55
N LEU A 205 6.53 -11.81 -39.42
CA LEU A 205 6.56 -10.89 -40.55
C LEU A 205 7.87 -11.00 -41.34
N GLU A 206 9.02 -11.11 -40.67
CA GLU A 206 10.32 -11.29 -41.32
C GLU A 206 10.37 -12.60 -42.11
N ILE A 207 9.90 -13.71 -41.52
CA ILE A 207 9.84 -15.02 -42.21
C ILE A 207 8.88 -14.96 -43.41
N ILE A 208 7.71 -14.32 -43.27
CA ILE A 208 6.75 -14.16 -44.36
C ILE A 208 7.35 -13.30 -45.47
N TRP A 209 7.99 -12.19 -45.12
CA TRP A 209 8.66 -11.30 -46.06
C TRP A 209 9.75 -12.03 -46.84
N GLU A 210 10.62 -12.77 -46.15
CA GLU A 210 11.70 -13.55 -46.76
C GLU A 210 11.14 -14.64 -47.69
N ARG A 211 10.08 -15.35 -47.28
CA ARG A 211 9.39 -16.35 -48.13
C ARG A 211 8.76 -15.71 -49.36
N TYR A 212 8.12 -14.56 -49.22
CA TYR A 212 7.52 -13.82 -50.34
C TYR A 212 8.58 -13.29 -51.31
N HIS A 213 9.66 -12.71 -50.77
CA HIS A 213 10.78 -12.20 -51.58
C HIS A 213 11.46 -13.32 -52.35
N ARG A 214 11.75 -14.46 -51.69
CA ARG A 214 12.38 -15.63 -52.31
C ARG A 214 11.50 -16.29 -53.37
N SER A 215 10.17 -16.25 -53.21
CA SER A 215 9.20 -16.76 -54.19
C SER A 215 9.03 -15.86 -55.42
N ARG A 216 9.44 -14.59 -55.32
CA ARG A 216 9.42 -13.59 -56.42
C ARG A 216 10.75 -13.46 -57.16
N LEU A 217 11.85 -14.01 -56.64
CA LEU A 217 13.13 -14.05 -57.34
C LEU A 217 13.04 -15.09 -58.48
N PRO A 218 13.22 -14.71 -59.75
CA PRO A 218 13.25 -15.67 -60.85
C PRO A 218 14.47 -16.58 -60.69
N VAL A 219 14.27 -17.89 -60.88
CA VAL A 219 15.31 -18.93 -60.89
C VAL A 219 16.20 -18.73 -62.13
N PHE A 220 17.09 -17.74 -62.13
CA PHE A 220 18.11 -17.58 -63.17
C PHE A 220 19.38 -16.95 -62.57
N GLU A 221 20.16 -17.77 -61.86
CA GLU A 221 21.63 -17.72 -61.84
C GLU A 221 22.17 -18.83 -60.93
N TYR A 222 22.09 -20.07 -61.42
CA TYR A 222 22.95 -21.18 -60.97
C TYR A 222 23.35 -22.01 -62.19
N VAL A 223 23.80 -21.34 -63.27
CA VAL A 223 24.61 -21.94 -64.35
C VAL A 223 25.50 -20.83 -64.93
N ASN A 224 26.64 -20.61 -64.28
CA ASN A 224 27.99 -20.35 -64.82
C ASN A 224 28.86 -19.66 -63.77
#